data_AF-A0AAV0E9E4-F1
#
_entry.id   AF-A0AAV0E9E4-F1
#
_cell.length_a   1.000
_cell.length_b   1.000
_cell.length_c   1.000
_cell.angle_alpha   90.00
_cell.angle_beta   90.00
_cell.angle_gamma   90.00
#
_symmetry.space_group_name_H-M   'P 1'
#
loop_
_entity.id
_entity.type
_entity.pdbx_description
1 polymer ?
#
loop_
_entity_poly.entity_id
_entity_poly.type
_entity_poly.pdbx_seq_one_letter_code
_entity_poly.pdbx_strand_id
1 'polypeptide(L)'
;MARLFNREYQTQLSPASHFDIYFLNKIRRSPNMAYLPKPLAAASFLAAILLLLIHFSNAQHYQVDLANSPAPSPQPQVIDCNGACKGRCEKSKRPNLCNRSCGSCCTRCNCVPHGTSGNYEDCPCYFNLTTHNNTRKCP
;
A
#
# COMPACT_ATOMS: atom_id res chain seq x y z
N MET A 1 35.74 -28.87 6.51
CA MET A 1 34.72 -29.51 5.65
C MET A 1 34.26 -28.42 4.70
N ALA A 2 34.98 -28.23 3.60
CA ALA A 2 34.73 -28.92 2.34
C ALA A 2 33.41 -28.37 1.73
N ARG A 3 33.54 -27.59 0.65
CA ARG A 3 33.22 -28.07 -0.72
C ARG A 3 31.70 -27.97 -0.97
N LEU A 4 31.13 -27.26 -1.94
CA LEU A 4 31.54 -26.83 -3.27
C LEU A 4 30.51 -25.80 -3.80
N PHE A 5 30.98 -24.85 -4.62
CA PHE A 5 30.39 -24.44 -5.91
C PHE A 5 28.92 -23.98 -5.91
N ASN A 6 28.58 -22.69 -6.00
CA ASN A 6 28.91 -21.76 -7.08
C ASN A 6 28.62 -22.35 -8.48
N ARG A 7 27.82 -21.63 -9.28
CA ARG A 7 27.85 -21.64 -10.76
C ARG A 7 26.86 -22.54 -11.51
N GLU A 8 25.66 -22.00 -11.71
CA GLU A 8 25.09 -21.73 -13.04
C GLU A 8 24.45 -20.32 -12.92
N TYR A 9 25.00 -19.15 -13.28
CA TYR A 9 25.95 -18.71 -14.30
C TYR A 9 25.68 -19.23 -15.71
N GLN A 10 25.20 -18.28 -16.52
CA GLN A 10 25.29 -18.19 -17.98
C GLN A 10 24.27 -18.96 -18.82
N THR A 11 23.11 -18.34 -19.00
CA THR A 11 22.67 -17.76 -20.29
C THR A 11 21.40 -16.97 -19.97
N GLN A 12 21.25 -15.69 -20.27
CA GLN A 12 21.44 -15.09 -21.58
C GLN A 12 21.97 -13.65 -21.47
N LEU A 13 23.09 -13.46 -22.16
CA LEU A 13 23.55 -12.19 -22.67
C LEU A 13 22.48 -11.58 -23.62
N SER A 14 22.24 -10.28 -23.42
CA SER A 14 21.90 -9.20 -24.36
C SER A 14 21.35 -9.48 -25.77
N PRO A 15 20.37 -8.65 -26.19
CA PRO A 15 20.40 -8.05 -27.53
C PRO A 15 20.56 -6.52 -27.53
N ALA A 16 20.55 -5.86 -26.36
CA ALA A 16 20.45 -4.40 -26.32
C ALA A 16 21.75 -3.63 -26.64
N SER A 17 22.93 -4.26 -26.64
CA SER A 17 24.21 -3.55 -26.73
C SER A 17 24.78 -3.35 -28.15
N HIS A 18 24.06 -3.71 -29.21
CA HIS A 18 24.56 -3.49 -30.59
C HIS A 18 24.06 -2.18 -31.23
N PHE A 19 22.99 -1.59 -30.72
CA PHE A 19 22.43 -0.35 -31.29
C PHE A 19 23.16 0.93 -30.83
N ASP A 20 23.86 0.90 -29.68
CA ASP A 20 24.50 2.10 -29.12
C ASP A 20 25.79 2.53 -29.84
N ILE A 21 26.59 1.58 -30.36
CA ILE A 21 27.90 1.92 -30.95
C ILE A 21 27.77 2.56 -32.33
N TYR A 22 26.74 2.20 -33.12
CA TYR A 22 26.52 2.81 -34.43
C TYR A 22 26.05 4.27 -34.31
N PHE A 23 25.31 4.60 -33.25
CA PHE A 23 24.80 5.96 -33.03
C PHE A 23 25.89 6.93 -32.56
N LEU A 24 26.82 6.46 -31.71
CA LEU A 24 27.90 7.31 -31.19
C LEU A 24 28.98 7.67 -32.24
N ASN A 25 29.19 6.84 -33.26
CA ASN A 25 30.15 7.15 -34.33
C ASN A 25 29.64 8.19 -35.35
N LYS A 26 28.34 8.49 -35.39
CA LYS A 26 27.78 9.52 -36.28
C LYS A 26 27.82 10.94 -35.70
N ILE A 27 28.05 11.09 -34.39
CA ILE A 27 28.08 12.40 -33.72
C ILE A 27 29.48 13.06 -33.81
N ARG A 28 30.53 12.32 -34.22
CA ARG A 28 31.93 12.77 -34.15
C ARG A 28 32.54 13.29 -35.47
N ARG A 29 31.75 13.85 -36.39
CA ARG A 29 32.25 14.63 -37.55
C ARG A 29 31.26 15.71 -37.97
N SER A 30 31.34 16.87 -37.35
CA SER A 30 31.96 18.04 -38.00
C SER A 30 31.84 19.28 -37.12
N PRO A 31 32.87 20.14 -37.16
CA PRO A 31 32.89 21.43 -36.48
C PRO A 31 32.02 22.41 -37.25
N ASN A 32 31.31 23.29 -36.56
CA ASN A 32 31.21 24.72 -36.89
C ASN A 32 30.29 25.39 -35.87
N MET A 33 30.90 26.21 -35.03
CA MET A 33 30.24 27.23 -34.24
C MET A 33 29.75 28.32 -35.21
N ALA A 34 28.45 28.60 -35.24
CA ALA A 34 27.97 29.89 -35.68
C ALA A 34 26.55 30.16 -35.15
N TYR A 35 26.49 31.15 -34.27
CA TYR A 35 25.39 32.11 -34.18
C TYR A 35 24.06 31.61 -33.59
N LEU A 36 23.92 31.82 -32.28
CA LEU A 36 22.70 31.60 -31.50
C LEU A 36 21.79 32.85 -31.60
N PRO A 37 20.60 32.79 -32.24
CA PRO A 37 19.69 33.92 -32.22
C PRO A 37 19.01 34.05 -30.85
N LYS A 38 18.79 35.30 -30.42
CA LYS A 38 18.30 35.69 -29.08
C LYS A 38 16.78 35.51 -28.78
N PRO A 39 15.98 34.64 -29.45
CA PRO A 39 14.71 34.17 -28.88
C PRO A 39 14.76 32.72 -28.37
N LEU A 40 15.87 32.00 -28.56
CA LEU A 40 15.99 30.58 -28.14
C LEU A 40 16.19 30.40 -26.62
N ALA A 41 16.73 31.42 -25.93
CA ALA A 41 16.90 31.36 -24.48
C ALA A 41 15.53 31.33 -23.77
N ALA A 42 14.57 32.17 -24.19
CA ALA A 42 13.23 32.20 -23.59
C ALA A 42 12.48 30.88 -23.79
N ALA A 43 12.58 30.27 -24.97
CA ALA A 43 12.00 28.95 -25.23
C ALA A 43 12.65 27.85 -24.37
N SER A 44 13.97 27.94 -24.13
CA SER A 44 14.67 27.00 -23.25
C SER A 44 14.27 27.14 -21.78
N PHE A 45 14.05 28.38 -21.29
CA PHE A 45 13.54 28.61 -19.94
C PHE A 45 12.11 28.08 -19.78
N LEU A 46 11.23 28.30 -20.76
CA LEU A 46 9.87 27.76 -20.73
C LEU A 46 9.85 26.22 -20.77
N ALA A 47 10.72 25.61 -21.57
CA ALA A 47 10.87 24.15 -21.61
C ALA A 47 11.41 23.57 -20.29
N ALA A 48 12.41 24.23 -19.67
CA ALA A 48 12.96 23.80 -18.38
C ALA A 48 11.93 23.95 -17.24
N ILE A 49 11.15 25.04 -17.23
CA ILE A 49 10.06 25.25 -16.27
C ILE A 49 8.97 24.18 -16.45
N LEU A 50 8.58 23.87 -17.69
CA LEU A 50 7.61 22.82 -17.97
C LEU A 50 8.10 21.44 -17.49
N LEU A 51 9.37 21.11 -17.72
CA LEU A 51 9.96 19.87 -17.23
C LEU A 51 9.99 19.80 -15.70
N LEU A 52 10.34 20.89 -15.00
CA LEU A 52 10.31 20.95 -13.53
C LEU A 52 8.91 20.73 -12.95
N LEU A 53 7.87 21.31 -13.59
CA LEU A 53 6.48 21.15 -13.17
C LEU A 53 6.00 19.69 -13.33
N ILE A 54 6.42 18.99 -14.39
CA ILE A 54 6.09 17.57 -14.62
C ILE A 54 6.75 16.65 -13.55
N HIS A 55 7.95 16.97 -13.09
CA HIS A 55 8.58 16.19 -12.01
C HIS A 55 7.90 16.43 -10.66
N PHE A 56 7.42 17.65 -10.40
CA PHE A 56 6.73 18.00 -9.15
C PHE A 56 5.35 17.33 -9.05
N SER A 57 4.61 17.19 -10.16
CA SER A 57 3.32 16.46 -10.15
C SER A 57 3.47 14.98 -9.81
N ASN A 58 4.58 14.34 -10.22
CA ASN A 58 4.83 12.93 -9.92
C ASN A 58 5.04 12.66 -8.42
N ALA A 59 5.51 13.67 -7.66
CA ALA A 59 5.65 13.57 -6.20
C ALA A 59 4.30 13.67 -5.46
N GLN A 60 3.29 14.32 -6.07
CA GLN A 60 1.95 14.46 -5.47
C GLN A 60 1.04 13.24 -5.73
N HIS A 61 1.27 12.48 -6.80
CA HIS A 61 0.47 11.27 -7.08
C HIS A 61 0.68 10.15 -6.05
N TYR A 62 1.79 10.14 -5.32
CA TYR A 62 2.09 9.07 -4.36
C TYR A 62 1.36 9.18 -3.01
N GLN A 63 0.68 10.29 -2.73
CA GLN A 63 -0.11 10.45 -1.50
C GLN A 63 -1.61 10.23 -1.72
N VAL A 64 -2.08 10.23 -2.98
CA VAL A 64 -3.51 10.04 -3.30
C VAL A 64 -3.87 8.55 -3.39
N ASP A 65 -2.90 7.67 -3.66
CA ASP A 65 -3.14 6.23 -3.64
C ASP A 65 -3.35 5.66 -2.22
N LEU A 66 -2.94 6.37 -1.15
CA LEU A 66 -3.29 5.94 0.22
C LEU A 66 -4.65 6.50 0.69
N ALA A 67 -5.11 7.59 0.08
CA ALA A 67 -6.42 8.17 0.37
C ALA A 67 -7.56 7.52 -0.45
N ASN A 68 -7.24 6.94 -1.61
CA ASN A 68 -8.20 6.29 -2.51
C ASN A 68 -7.95 4.80 -2.75
N SER A 69 -6.92 4.18 -2.19
CA SER A 69 -6.93 2.72 -2.07
C SER A 69 -8.11 2.32 -1.17
N PRO A 70 -8.96 1.37 -1.59
CA PRO A 70 -9.82 0.70 -0.63
C PRO A 70 -8.91 0.23 0.50
N ALA A 71 -9.18 0.71 1.73
CA ALA A 71 -8.59 0.12 2.92
C ALA A 71 -8.62 -1.41 2.72
N PRO A 72 -7.53 -2.15 2.99
CA PRO A 72 -7.47 -3.58 2.74
C PRO A 72 -8.80 -4.18 3.19
N SER A 73 -9.64 -4.57 2.22
CA SER A 73 -10.92 -5.17 2.52
C SER A 73 -10.56 -6.31 3.45
N PRO A 74 -11.10 -6.37 4.69
CA PRO A 74 -10.73 -7.43 5.60
C PRO A 74 -10.91 -8.72 4.84
N GLN A 75 -9.80 -9.36 4.49
CA GLN A 75 -9.86 -10.72 4.01
C GLN A 75 -10.66 -11.47 5.07
N PRO A 76 -11.46 -12.49 4.72
CA PRO A 76 -12.08 -13.34 5.72
C PRO A 76 -10.96 -14.08 6.46
N GLN A 77 -10.31 -13.40 7.40
CA GLN A 77 -9.41 -13.96 8.38
C GLN A 77 -10.34 -14.83 9.20
N VAL A 78 -10.14 -16.14 9.12
CA VAL A 78 -10.90 -17.09 9.92
C VAL A 78 -10.51 -16.83 11.37
N ILE A 79 -11.27 -15.97 12.05
CA ILE A 79 -11.08 -15.63 13.46
C ILE A 79 -11.65 -16.75 14.33
N ASP A 80 -10.87 -17.20 15.31
CA ASP A 80 -11.42 -18.02 16.39
C ASP A 80 -12.24 -17.14 17.34
N CYS A 81 -13.56 -17.10 17.10
CA CYS A 81 -14.49 -16.38 17.96
C CYS A 81 -14.44 -16.86 19.42
N ASN A 82 -14.12 -18.13 19.69
CA ASN A 82 -14.10 -18.64 21.06
C ASN A 82 -12.95 -18.03 21.84
N GLY A 83 -11.73 -18.08 21.30
CA GLY A 83 -10.55 -17.46 21.90
C GLY A 83 -10.70 -15.94 22.02
N ALA A 84 -11.15 -15.28 20.95
CA ALA A 84 -11.30 -13.83 20.95
C ALA A 84 -12.35 -13.33 21.96
N CYS A 85 -13.51 -13.99 22.03
CA CYS A 85 -14.54 -13.63 22.99
C CYS A 85 -14.13 -13.94 24.43
N LYS A 86 -13.36 -15.01 24.67
CA LYS A 86 -12.80 -15.30 25.99
C LYS A 86 -11.94 -14.15 26.50
N GLY A 87 -11.08 -13.59 25.65
CA GLY A 87 -10.28 -12.40 25.99
C GLY A 87 -11.15 -11.16 26.22
N ARG A 88 -12.11 -10.90 25.33
CA ARG A 88 -13.04 -9.75 25.46
C ARG A 88 -13.83 -9.78 26.76
N CYS A 89 -14.25 -10.96 27.18
CA CYS A 89 -15.14 -11.17 28.32
C CYS A 89 -14.42 -11.51 29.63
N GLU A 90 -13.09 -11.51 29.65
CA GLU A 90 -12.27 -11.92 30.80
C GLU A 90 -12.60 -11.15 32.09
N LYS A 91 -12.81 -9.84 31.99
CA LYS A 91 -13.16 -8.96 33.12
C LYS A 91 -14.66 -8.73 33.30
N SER A 92 -15.50 -9.44 32.55
CA SER A 92 -16.94 -9.29 32.67
C SER A 92 -17.44 -9.93 33.97
N LYS A 93 -18.32 -9.23 34.69
CA LYS A 93 -19.01 -9.80 35.87
C LYS A 93 -19.88 -11.02 35.51
N ARG A 94 -20.26 -11.17 34.23
CA ARG A 94 -21.12 -12.25 33.72
C ARG A 94 -20.47 -12.87 32.47
N PRO A 95 -19.37 -13.62 32.62
CA PRO A 95 -18.55 -14.07 31.50
C PRO A 95 -19.33 -14.97 30.53
N ASN A 96 -20.21 -15.84 31.01
CA ASN A 96 -21.03 -16.71 30.15
C ASN A 96 -22.03 -15.92 29.29
N LEU A 97 -22.67 -14.90 29.87
CA LEU A 97 -23.59 -14.04 29.12
C LEU A 97 -22.83 -13.19 28.10
N CYS A 98 -21.69 -12.65 28.49
CA CYS A 98 -20.81 -11.88 27.62
C CYS A 98 -20.30 -12.73 26.44
N ASN A 99 -19.81 -13.95 26.70
CA ASN A 99 -19.34 -14.86 25.65
C ASN A 99 -20.45 -15.21 24.67
N ARG A 100 -21.68 -15.42 25.14
CA ARG A 100 -22.84 -15.70 24.28
C ARG A 100 -23.17 -14.52 23.36
N SER A 101 -23.21 -13.29 23.88
CA SER A 101 -23.48 -12.11 23.06
C SER A 101 -22.33 -11.81 22.11
N CYS A 102 -21.09 -11.84 22.60
CA CYS A 102 -19.88 -11.68 21.81
C CYS A 102 -19.82 -12.69 20.65
N GLY A 103 -20.07 -13.98 20.90
CA GLY A 103 -20.07 -15.01 19.87
C GLY A 103 -21.05 -14.70 18.74
N SER A 104 -22.28 -14.30 19.07
CA SER A 104 -23.28 -13.91 18.06
C SER A 104 -22.87 -12.69 17.22
N CYS A 105 -22.12 -11.76 17.81
CA CYS A 105 -21.57 -10.60 17.12
C CYS A 105 -20.35 -10.97 16.27
N CYS A 106 -19.48 -11.83 16.80
CA CYS A 106 -18.30 -12.33 16.11
C CYS A 106 -18.67 -13.13 14.87
N THR A 107 -19.62 -14.07 14.95
CA THR A 107 -20.06 -14.83 13.77
C THR A 107 -20.67 -13.94 12.68
N ARG A 108 -21.29 -12.81 13.06
CA ARG A 108 -21.88 -11.87 12.10
C ARG A 108 -20.84 -10.94 11.47
N CYS A 109 -19.88 -10.48 12.26
CA CYS A 109 -18.93 -9.44 11.85
C CYS A 109 -17.52 -9.98 11.54
N ASN A 110 -17.24 -11.25 11.83
CA ASN A 110 -15.93 -11.90 11.76
C ASN A 110 -14.81 -11.07 12.39
N CYS A 111 -15.11 -10.37 13.49
CA CYS A 111 -14.22 -9.42 14.16
C CYS A 111 -14.62 -9.30 15.64
N VAL A 112 -13.63 -9.28 16.54
CA VAL A 112 -13.79 -8.96 17.95
C VAL A 112 -12.71 -7.93 18.30
N PRO A 113 -13.07 -6.75 18.82
CA PRO A 113 -12.07 -5.74 19.11
C PRO A 113 -11.20 -6.13 20.30
N HIS A 114 -9.93 -5.72 20.28
CA HIS A 114 -8.95 -6.13 21.28
C HIS A 114 -9.24 -5.55 22.67
N GLY A 115 -8.73 -6.20 23.71
CA GLY A 115 -8.96 -5.82 25.10
C GLY A 115 -10.35 -6.21 25.62
N THR A 116 -10.65 -5.84 26.86
CA THR A 116 -11.89 -6.23 27.56
C THR A 116 -13.01 -5.18 27.47
N SER A 117 -12.71 -3.99 26.95
CA SER A 117 -13.64 -2.85 26.83
C SER A 117 -13.07 -1.82 25.88
N GLY A 118 -13.91 -1.17 25.06
CA GLY A 118 -13.46 -0.14 24.11
C GLY A 118 -12.95 -0.72 22.79
N ASN A 119 -12.07 0.04 22.13
CA ASN A 119 -11.42 -0.26 20.84
C ASN A 119 -12.42 -0.60 19.74
N TYR A 120 -13.55 0.09 19.74
CA TYR A 120 -14.67 -0.22 18.88
C TYR A 120 -14.43 0.19 17.41
N GLU A 121 -13.51 1.13 17.21
CA GLU A 121 -13.00 1.61 15.94
C GLU A 121 -12.36 0.49 15.10
N ASP A 122 -11.80 -0.55 15.75
CA ASP A 122 -11.17 -1.68 15.04
C ASP A 122 -12.20 -2.59 14.36
N CYS A 123 -13.40 -2.70 14.94
CA CYS A 123 -14.48 -3.53 14.44
C CYS A 123 -15.78 -2.72 14.35
N PRO A 124 -15.94 -1.84 13.33
CA PRO A 124 -17.14 -1.00 13.19
C PRO A 124 -18.44 -1.80 13.10
N CYS A 125 -18.44 -2.95 12.43
CA CYS A 125 -19.60 -3.85 12.39
C CYS A 125 -20.00 -4.30 13.81
N TYR A 126 -19.04 -4.75 14.62
CA TYR A 126 -19.28 -5.23 15.99
C TYR A 126 -19.86 -4.11 16.86
N PHE A 127 -19.37 -2.88 16.70
CA PHE A 127 -19.83 -1.71 17.44
C PHE A 127 -21.25 -1.27 17.07
N ASN A 128 -21.59 -1.30 15.78
CA ASN A 128 -22.83 -0.77 15.23
C ASN A 128 -24.03 -1.73 15.39
N LEU A 129 -23.81 -2.96 15.84
CA LEU A 129 -24.89 -3.91 16.09
C LEU A 129 -25.73 -3.48 17.30
N THR A 130 -27.00 -3.23 17.04
CA THR A 130 -28.01 -2.89 18.06
C THR A 130 -29.04 -3.99 18.23
N THR A 131 -29.70 -4.01 19.39
CA THR A 131 -30.91 -4.80 19.63
C THR A 131 -32.13 -4.06 19.09
N HIS A 132 -33.30 -4.70 19.12
CA HIS A 132 -34.57 -4.07 18.77
C HIS A 132 -34.84 -2.76 19.56
N ASN A 133 -34.30 -2.63 20.77
CA ASN A 133 -34.48 -1.46 21.63
C ASN A 133 -33.39 -0.39 21.40
N ASN A 134 -32.74 -0.37 20.23
CA ASN A 134 -31.65 0.56 19.86
C ASN A 134 -30.48 0.62 20.86
N THR A 135 -30.32 -0.42 21.67
CA THR A 135 -29.19 -0.54 22.62
C THR A 135 -28.09 -1.35 21.96
N ARG A 136 -26.82 -1.03 22.27
CA ARG A 136 -25.68 -1.83 21.78
C ARG A 136 -25.86 -3.30 22.18
N LYS A 137 -25.79 -4.18 21.17
CA LYS A 137 -25.99 -5.64 21.34
C LYS A 137 -24.71 -6.32 21.85
N CYS A 138 -23.56 -5.88 21.36
CA CYS A 138 -22.28 -6.54 21.59
C CYS A 138 -21.55 -5.97 22.82
N PRO A 139 -20.85 -6.81 23.60
CA PRO A 139 -20.16 -6.38 24.81
C PRO A 139 -18.91 -5.52 24.54
#